data_AF-A0A635DM92-F1
#
_entry.id   AF-A0A635DM92-F1
#
_cell.length_a   1.000
_cell.length_b   1.000
_cell.length_c   1.000
_cell.angle_alpha   90.00
_cell.angle_beta   90.00
_cell.angle_gamma   90.00
#
_symmetry.space_group_name_H-M   'P 1'
#
loop_
_entity.id
_entity.type
_entity.pdbx_description
1 polymer ?
#
loop_
_entity_poly.entity_id
_entity_poly.type
_entity_poly.pdbx_seq_one_letter_code
_entity_poly.pdbx_strand_id
1 'polypeptide(L)'
;MSFHHRVFKLSALSLALFSHLSFASTDSELNLDFLQGMGAIPSVLKSGSDFPAGQYYVDVIVNQENVGKARLSITPQEESANALCLSPEWLKAAGVPVRL
;
A
#
# COMPACT_ATOMS: atom_id res chain seq x y z
N MET A 1 24.43 -47.58 13.54
CA MET A 1 24.31 -46.10 13.56
C MET A 1 22.83 -45.77 13.64
N SER A 2 22.33 -45.51 14.85
CA SER A 2 20.91 -45.23 15.07
C SER A 2 20.72 -43.72 15.22
N PHE A 3 20.11 -43.08 14.22
CA PHE A 3 19.75 -41.66 14.26
C PHE A 3 18.56 -41.50 15.21
N HIS A 4 18.80 -41.01 16.42
CA HIS A 4 17.74 -40.59 17.32
C HIS A 4 17.13 -39.28 16.82
N HIS A 5 15.97 -39.36 16.16
CA HIS A 5 15.10 -38.19 16.00
C HIS A 5 14.62 -37.76 17.40
N ARG A 6 15.30 -36.76 17.97
CA ARG A 6 14.79 -36.01 19.13
C ARG A 6 13.56 -35.25 18.66
N VAL A 7 12.39 -35.84 18.89
CA VAL A 7 11.12 -35.12 18.80
C VAL A 7 11.17 -34.06 19.90
N PHE A 8 11.37 -32.79 19.53
CA PHE A 8 11.28 -31.68 20.45
C PHE A 8 9.83 -31.62 20.97
N LYS A 9 9.61 -32.09 22.20
CA LYS A 9 8.34 -31.93 22.90
C LYS A 9 8.24 -30.47 23.34
N LEU A 10 7.78 -29.61 22.43
CA LEU A 10 7.41 -28.24 22.76
C LEU A 10 6.21 -28.31 23.71
N SER A 11 6.37 -27.75 24.90
CA SER A 11 5.30 -27.68 25.89
C SER A 11 4.18 -26.79 25.34
N ALA A 12 2.92 -27.19 25.51
CA ALA A 12 1.78 -26.33 25.18
C ALA A 12 1.88 -24.96 25.88
N LEU A 13 2.50 -24.92 27.07
CA LEU A 13 2.81 -23.70 27.80
C LEU A 13 3.80 -22.80 27.04
N SER A 14 4.83 -23.37 26.41
CA SER A 14 5.75 -22.58 25.57
C SER A 14 5.01 -21.98 24.37
N LEU A 15 4.12 -22.74 23.72
CA LEU A 15 3.33 -22.24 22.60
C LEU A 15 2.36 -21.11 23.03
N ALA A 16 1.77 -21.22 24.22
CA ALA A 16 0.91 -20.18 24.80
C ALA A 16 1.68 -18.92 25.20
N LEU A 17 2.94 -19.04 25.66
CA LEU A 17 3.77 -17.87 25.97
C LEU A 17 4.24 -17.15 24.70
N PHE A 18 4.47 -17.87 23.59
CA PHE A 18 4.87 -17.28 22.31
C PHE A 18 3.69 -16.70 21.50
N SER A 19 2.45 -17.12 21.75
CA SER A 19 1.28 -16.56 21.04
C SER A 19 1.04 -15.09 21.37
N HIS A 20 1.34 -14.65 22.60
CA HIS A 20 1.17 -13.26 23.03
C HIS A 20 2.18 -12.29 22.40
N LEU A 21 3.34 -12.78 21.95
CA LEU A 21 4.37 -11.95 21.30
C LEU A 21 4.08 -11.69 19.82
N SER A 22 3.06 -12.32 19.25
CA SER A 22 2.75 -12.24 17.81
C SER A 22 1.70 -11.17 17.46
N PHE A 23 1.22 -10.37 18.42
CA PHE A 23 0.21 -9.32 18.19
C PHE A 23 0.81 -7.94 17.86
N ALA A 24 1.93 -7.89 17.16
CA ALA A 24 2.52 -6.65 16.64
C ALA A 24 2.40 -6.55 15.11
N SER A 25 1.37 -7.19 14.53
CA SER A 25 1.07 -7.17 13.09
C SER A 25 -0.28 -6.53 12.80
N THR A 26 -0.57 -5.41 13.46
CA THR A 26 -1.59 -4.47 13.02
C THR A 26 -0.84 -3.17 12.80
N ASP A 27 -0.79 -2.70 11.55
CA ASP A 27 -0.15 -1.46 11.16
C ASP A 27 -0.35 -0.39 12.24
N SER A 28 0.74 0.25 12.68
CA SER A 28 0.66 1.28 13.71
C SER A 28 -0.28 2.39 13.23
N GLU A 29 -1.49 2.43 13.79
CA GLU A 29 -2.49 3.43 13.44
C GLU A 29 -1.96 4.82 13.82
N LEU A 30 -2.13 5.79 12.91
CA LEU A 30 -1.79 7.18 13.19
C LEU A 30 -2.78 7.74 14.23
N ASN A 31 -2.29 8.55 15.17
CA ASN A 31 -3.19 9.38 15.99
C ASN A 31 -3.73 10.52 15.11
N LEU A 32 -5.06 10.59 14.93
CA LEU A 32 -5.73 11.56 14.07
C LEU A 32 -6.55 12.62 14.84
N ASP A 33 -6.44 12.67 16.17
CA ASP A 33 -7.25 13.54 17.05
C ASP A 33 -7.04 15.04 16.79
N PHE A 34 -5.90 15.40 16.17
CA PHE A 34 -5.57 16.77 15.84
C PHE A 34 -6.28 17.28 14.58
N LEU A 35 -6.84 16.40 13.76
CA LEU A 35 -7.47 16.78 12.50
C LEU A 35 -8.85 17.39 12.76
N GLN A 36 -9.03 18.64 12.37
CA GLN A 36 -10.25 19.41 12.61
C GLN A 36 -11.07 19.58 11.33
N GLY A 37 -12.39 19.66 11.47
CA GLY A 37 -13.30 19.97 10.36
C GLY A 37 -13.46 18.85 9.33
N MET A 38 -13.08 17.61 9.66
CA MET A 38 -13.20 16.47 8.77
C MET A 38 -14.49 15.68 9.02
N GLY A 39 -15.21 15.31 7.96
CA GLY A 39 -16.36 14.40 8.05
C GLY A 39 -15.99 12.92 8.04
N ALA A 40 -14.79 12.59 7.56
CA ALA A 40 -14.24 11.24 7.52
C ALA A 40 -12.70 11.31 7.48
N ILE A 41 -12.04 10.23 7.91
CA ILE A 41 -10.58 10.10 7.81
C ILE A 41 -10.17 10.01 6.32
N PRO A 42 -9.29 10.88 5.83
CA PRO A 42 -8.75 10.80 4.47
C PRO A 42 -8.04 9.47 4.21
N SER A 43 -8.24 8.89 3.03
CA SER A 43 -7.65 7.60 2.63
C SER A 43 -6.12 7.60 2.64
N VAL A 44 -5.48 8.73 2.33
CA VAL A 44 -4.02 8.89 2.40
C VAL A 44 -3.43 8.68 3.80
N LEU A 45 -4.26 8.78 4.85
CA LEU A 45 -3.85 8.55 6.25
C LEU A 45 -4.24 7.16 6.76
N LYS A 46 -4.80 6.31 5.89
CA LYS A 46 -5.18 4.93 6.22
C LYS A 46 -4.13 3.96 5.69
N SER A 47 -3.88 2.90 6.43
CA SER A 47 -3.07 1.78 5.96
C SER A 47 -3.75 1.07 4.79
N GLY A 48 -2.95 0.57 3.85
CA GLY A 48 -3.43 -0.24 2.72
C GLY A 48 -4.13 0.53 1.59
N SER A 49 -4.00 1.87 1.53
CA SER A 49 -4.48 2.68 0.42
C SER A 49 -3.30 3.12 -0.46
N ASP A 50 -2.99 2.35 -1.52
CA ASP A 50 -1.88 2.66 -2.41
C ASP A 50 -2.22 3.78 -3.41
N PHE A 51 -3.51 3.91 -3.74
CA PHE A 51 -4.02 4.90 -4.68
C PHE A 51 -5.16 5.74 -4.07
N PRO A 52 -4.88 6.61 -3.09
CA PRO A 52 -5.91 7.49 -2.55
C PRO A 52 -6.49 8.39 -3.66
N ALA A 53 -7.80 8.57 -3.67
CA ALA A 53 -8.52 9.41 -4.62
C ALA A 53 -8.15 10.88 -4.40
N GLY A 54 -7.88 11.58 -5.50
CA GLY A 54 -7.39 12.95 -5.41
C GLY A 54 -6.77 13.46 -6.70
N GLN A 55 -6.20 14.66 -6.61
CA GLN A 55 -5.49 15.33 -7.68
C GLN A 55 -4.01 15.40 -7.32
N TYR A 56 -3.18 14.87 -8.20
CA TYR A 56 -1.75 14.73 -7.99
C TYR A 56 -0.97 15.40 -9.11
N TYR A 57 0.24 15.83 -8.77
CA TYR A 57 1.24 16.23 -9.75
C TYR A 57 2.42 15.29 -9.61
N VAL A 58 2.61 14.43 -10.60
CA VAL A 58 3.54 13.29 -10.53
C VAL A 58 4.69 13.47 -11.52
N ASP A 59 5.87 13.01 -11.14
CA ASP A 59 6.96 12.79 -12.08
C ASP A 59 6.67 11.50 -12.88
N VAL A 60 6.87 11.55 -14.19
CA VAL A 60 6.63 10.41 -15.09
C VAL A 60 7.98 9.84 -15.47
N ILE A 61 8.22 8.59 -15.10
CA ILE A 61 9.48 7.88 -15.34
C ILE A 61 9.17 6.64 -16.17
N VAL A 62 9.79 6.53 -17.35
CA VAL A 62 9.62 5.40 -18.28
C VAL A 62 10.99 4.80 -18.53
N ASN A 63 11.15 3.49 -18.34
CA ASN A 63 12.44 2.80 -18.50
C ASN A 63 13.60 3.45 -17.72
N GLN A 64 13.32 3.97 -16.52
CA GLN A 64 14.26 4.71 -15.65
C GLN A 64 14.67 6.11 -16.16
N GLU A 65 14.06 6.59 -17.24
CA GLU A 65 14.25 7.95 -17.75
C GLU A 65 13.07 8.85 -17.35
N ASN A 66 13.38 10.05 -16.84
CA ASN A 66 12.34 11.04 -16.53
C ASN A 66 11.85 11.67 -17.84
N VAL A 67 10.59 11.41 -18.18
CA VAL A 67 9.96 11.94 -19.41
C VAL A 67 9.21 13.25 -19.17
N GLY A 68 9.00 13.65 -17.91
CA GLY A 68 8.40 14.91 -17.54
C GLY A 68 7.54 14.84 -16.29
N LYS A 69 6.61 15.79 -16.16
CA LYS A 69 5.63 15.87 -15.07
C LYS A 69 4.22 15.95 -15.64
N ALA A 70 3.27 15.31 -14.98
CA ALA A 70 1.88 15.29 -15.42
C ALA A 70 0.93 15.42 -14.23
N ARG A 71 -0.26 15.98 -14.49
CA ARG A 71 -1.37 15.90 -13.55
C ARG A 71 -1.98 14.51 -13.63
N LEU A 72 -2.18 13.87 -12.49
CA LEU A 72 -2.88 12.60 -12.37
C LEU A 72 -4.10 12.78 -11.48
N SER A 73 -5.27 12.36 -11.97
CA SER A 73 -6.51 12.34 -11.19
C SER A 73 -6.82 10.89 -10.85
N ILE A 74 -6.80 10.55 -9.57
CA ILE A 74 -7.19 9.21 -9.09
C ILE A 74 -8.65 9.28 -8.65
N THR A 75 -9.48 8.41 -9.21
CA THR A 75 -10.92 8.35 -8.92
C THR A 75 -11.23 7.53 -7.67
N PRO A 76 -12.38 7.76 -7.01
CA PRO A 76 -12.83 6.89 -5.91
C PRO A 76 -12.98 5.41 -6.31
N GLN A 77 -13.28 5.14 -7.58
CA GLN A 77 -13.37 3.78 -8.12
C GLN A 77 -11.99 3.10 -8.16
N GLU A 78 -10.95 3.82 -8.58
CA GLU A 78 -9.56 3.33 -8.57
C GLU A 78 -9.04 3.13 -7.15
N GLU A 79 -9.35 4.04 -6.22
CA GLU A 79 -9.05 3.88 -4.79
C GLU A 79 -9.70 2.61 -4.24
N SER A 80 -11.02 2.42 -4.49
CA SER A 80 -11.75 1.25 -4.00
C SER A 80 -11.26 -0.06 -4.61
N ALA A 81 -10.72 -0.03 -5.83
CA ALA A 81 -10.12 -1.19 -6.49
C ALA A 81 -8.66 -1.41 -6.08
N ASN A 82 -8.06 -0.46 -5.35
CA ASN A 82 -6.63 -0.34 -5.10
C ASN A 82 -5.80 -0.59 -6.38
N ALA A 83 -6.24 0.00 -7.49
CA ALA A 83 -5.64 -0.18 -8.79
C ALA A 83 -5.74 1.11 -9.62
N LEU A 84 -4.61 1.52 -10.21
CA LEU A 84 -4.52 2.70 -11.06
C LEU A 84 -4.74 2.33 -12.53
N CYS A 85 -5.62 3.05 -13.23
CA CYS A 85 -5.89 2.85 -14.65
C CYS A 85 -5.50 4.09 -15.46
N LEU A 86 -4.35 4.02 -16.15
CA LEU A 86 -3.87 5.12 -16.96
C LEU A 86 -4.48 5.07 -18.37
N SER A 87 -5.25 6.09 -18.74
CA SER A 87 -5.89 6.14 -20.06
C SER A 87 -4.87 6.37 -21.18
N PRO A 88 -5.13 5.89 -22.42
CA PRO A 88 -4.30 6.19 -23.58
C PRO A 88 -4.04 7.68 -23.81
N GLU A 89 -5.05 8.52 -23.58
CA GLU A 89 -4.97 9.97 -23.71
C GLU A 89 -4.04 10.55 -22.66
N TRP A 90 -4.12 10.06 -21.42
CA TRP A 90 -3.22 10.47 -20.35
C TRP A 90 -1.77 10.09 -20.66
N LEU A 91 -1.53 8.84 -21.11
CA LEU A 91 -0.21 8.36 -21.48
C LEU A 91 0.41 9.24 -22.58
N LYS A 92 -0.37 9.56 -23.61
CA LYS A 92 0.06 10.46 -24.68
C LYS A 92 0.36 11.87 -24.18
N ALA A 93 -0.50 12.44 -23.33
CA ALA A 93 -0.30 13.77 -22.75
C ALA A 93 0.92 13.82 -21.80
N ALA A 94 1.21 12.72 -21.11
CA ALA A 94 2.36 12.55 -20.22
C ALA A 94 3.68 12.28 -20.97
N GLY A 95 3.68 12.25 -22.31
CA GLY A 95 4.87 12.00 -23.11
C GLY A 95 5.31 10.53 -23.14
N VAL A 96 4.46 9.60 -22.71
CA VAL A 96 4.75 8.16 -22.75
C VAL A 96 4.59 7.65 -24.18
N PRO A 97 5.63 7.03 -24.78
CA PRO A 97 5.57 6.55 -26.15
C PRO A 97 4.73 5.27 -26.24
N VAL A 98 3.44 5.43 -26.54
CA VAL A 98 2.50 4.32 -26.78
C VAL A 98 2.23 4.15 -28.28
N ARG A 99 2.19 2.91 -28.75
CA ARG A 99 1.63 2.57 -30.07
C ARG A 99 0.15 2.28 -29.88
N LEU A 100 -0.69 3.27 -30.15
CA LEU A 100 -2.15 3.20 -30.05
C LEU A 100 -2.78 2.87 -31.41
#